data_AF-A0A3D9L0B3-F1
#
_entry.id   AF-A0A3D9L0B3-F1
#
_cell.length_a   1.000
_cell.length_b   1.000
_cell.length_c   1.000
_cell.angle_alpha   90.00
_cell.angle_beta   90.00
_cell.angle_gamma   90.00
#
_symmetry.space_group_name_H-M   'P 1'
#
loop_
_entity.id
_entity.type
_entity.pdbx_description
1 polymer ?
#
loop_
_entity_poly.entity_id
_entity_poly.type
_entity_poly.pdbx_seq_one_letter_code
_entity_poly.pdbx_strand_id
1 'polypeptide(L)'
;MRSDADGRYQFSTIRPASYPGRNVPQHIHLTILEPNGRYYYIAEIEFEDDPLLPKSRLMAKNPRGGLGVIPLSEENGVYYGKRDIILGLNIPNYE
;
A
#
# COMPACT_ATOMS: atom_id res chain seq x y z
N MET A 1 -7.98 4.56 -11.14
CA MET A 1 -7.02 5.67 -10.98
C MET A 1 -5.91 5.51 -12.01
N ARG A 2 -5.39 6.59 -12.57
CA ARG A 2 -4.22 6.58 -13.46
C ARG A 2 -3.22 7.57 -12.88
N SER A 3 -1.93 7.22 -12.89
CA SER A 3 -0.88 8.16 -12.52
C SER A 3 -0.77 9.30 -13.55
N ASP A 4 -0.25 10.44 -13.14
CA ASP A 4 0.09 11.53 -14.05
C ASP A 4 1.37 11.22 -14.86
N ALA A 5 1.82 12.19 -15.65
CA ALA A 5 3.02 12.08 -16.48
C ALA A 5 4.32 11.97 -15.65
N ASP A 6 4.30 12.42 -14.40
CA ASP A 6 5.41 12.32 -13.45
C ASP A 6 5.34 11.03 -12.61
N GLY A 7 4.35 10.16 -12.87
CA GLY A 7 4.14 8.91 -12.13
C GLY A 7 3.47 9.10 -10.76
N ARG A 8 2.97 10.30 -10.44
CA ARG A 8 2.27 10.56 -9.18
C ARG A 8 0.83 10.10 -9.25
N TYR A 9 0.28 9.71 -8.11
CA TYR A 9 -1.10 9.29 -8.00
C TYR A 9 -1.71 9.78 -6.68
N GLN A 10 -3.02 9.95 -6.67
CA GLN A 10 -3.78 10.34 -5.49
C GLN A 10 -5.16 9.71 -5.54
N PHE A 11 -5.61 9.19 -4.41
CA PHE A 11 -6.99 8.77 -4.21
C PHE A 11 -7.44 9.18 -2.80
N SER A 12 -8.74 9.45 -2.66
CA SER A 12 -9.37 9.73 -1.37
C SER A 12 -10.37 8.62 -1.08
N THR A 13 -10.29 8.07 0.12
CA THR A 13 -11.15 6.97 0.57
C THR A 13 -11.30 7.06 2.09
N ILE A 14 -12.20 6.25 2.65
CA ILE A 14 -12.25 6.02 4.08
C ILE A 14 -11.02 5.23 4.55
N ARG A 15 -10.64 5.42 5.83
CA ARG A 15 -9.75 4.48 6.52
C ARG A 15 -10.52 3.15 6.72
N PRO A 16 -10.09 2.03 6.12
CA PRO A 16 -10.79 0.76 6.26
C PRO A 16 -10.76 0.26 7.71
N ALA A 17 -11.78 -0.49 8.12
CA ALA A 17 -11.76 -1.26 9.36
C ALA A 17 -11.18 -2.67 9.11
N SER A 18 -10.74 -3.34 10.18
CA SER A 18 -10.41 -4.76 10.13
C SER A 18 -11.65 -5.60 9.82
N TYR A 19 -11.45 -6.71 9.10
CA TYR A 19 -12.55 -7.62 8.78
C TYR A 19 -13.15 -8.27 10.05
N PRO A 20 -14.48 -8.41 10.15
CA PRO A 20 -15.13 -9.00 11.33
C PRO A 20 -14.57 -10.38 11.70
N GLY A 21 -14.27 -10.56 12.99
CA GLY A 21 -13.77 -11.83 13.53
C GLY A 21 -12.35 -12.20 13.10
N ARG A 22 -11.57 -11.26 12.53
CA ARG A 22 -10.19 -11.50 12.11
C ARG A 22 -9.22 -10.52 12.78
N ASN A 23 -8.05 -11.04 13.14
CA ASN A 23 -6.91 -10.24 13.62
C ASN A 23 -6.03 -9.83 12.43
N VAL A 24 -6.63 -9.17 11.43
CA VAL A 24 -5.91 -8.65 10.26
C VAL A 24 -5.83 -7.13 10.39
N PRO A 25 -4.65 -6.51 10.22
CA PRO A 25 -4.51 -5.06 10.20
C PRO A 25 -5.45 -4.43 9.17
N GLN A 26 -5.85 -3.19 9.40
CA GLN A 26 -6.56 -2.38 8.42
C GLN A 26 -5.64 -2.18 7.20
N HIS A 27 -6.20 -2.38 6.00
CA HIS A 27 -5.38 -2.33 4.79
C HIS A 27 -6.14 -1.90 3.55
N ILE A 28 -5.37 -1.44 2.56
CA ILE A 28 -5.85 -1.11 1.21
C ILE A 28 -5.07 -1.97 0.20
N HIS A 29 -5.77 -2.69 -0.66
CA HIS A 29 -5.14 -3.49 -1.71
C HIS A 29 -4.78 -2.62 -2.93
N LEU A 30 -3.63 -2.89 -3.54
CA LEU A 30 -3.18 -2.23 -4.75
C LEU A 30 -2.75 -3.25 -5.81
N THR A 31 -3.19 -3.02 -7.04
CA THR A 31 -2.73 -3.70 -8.25
C THR A 31 -2.27 -2.65 -9.23
N ILE A 32 -1.08 -2.85 -9.79
CA ILE A 32 -0.54 -1.99 -10.84
C ILE A 32 -0.90 -2.57 -12.19
N LEU A 33 -1.27 -1.71 -13.13
CA LEU A 33 -1.40 -2.00 -14.55
C LEU A 33 -0.44 -1.07 -15.30
N GLU A 34 0.57 -1.64 -15.94
CA GLU A 34 1.54 -0.90 -16.74
C GLU A 34 1.05 -0.68 -18.19
N PRO A 35 1.61 0.31 -18.92
CA PRO A 35 1.19 0.63 -20.29
C PRO A 35 1.27 -0.54 -21.29
N ASN A 36 2.15 -1.51 -21.04
CA ASN A 36 2.30 -2.71 -21.87
C ASN A 36 1.24 -3.80 -21.57
N GLY A 37 0.29 -3.54 -20.66
CA GLY A 37 -0.75 -4.48 -20.27
C GLY A 37 -0.36 -5.46 -19.15
N ARG A 38 0.89 -5.43 -18.68
CA ARG A 38 1.33 -6.20 -17.52
C ARG A 38 0.63 -5.70 -16.26
N TYR A 39 0.13 -6.61 -15.43
CA TYR A 39 -0.46 -6.28 -14.14
C TYR A 39 0.00 -7.19 -13.03
N TYR A 40 0.09 -6.65 -11.82
CA TYR A 40 0.51 -7.40 -10.63
C TYR A 40 0.08 -6.68 -9.36
N TYR A 41 -0.16 -7.47 -8.31
CA TYR A 41 -0.37 -6.92 -6.97
C TYR A 41 0.96 -6.56 -6.33
N ILE A 42 0.95 -5.49 -5.55
CA ILE A 42 2.07 -5.05 -4.71
C ILE A 42 1.73 -5.31 -3.24
N ALA A 43 2.65 -5.00 -2.32
CA ALA A 43 2.33 -5.05 -0.88
C ALA A 43 1.08 -4.20 -0.63
N GLU A 44 0.20 -4.58 0.29
CA GLU A 44 -0.96 -3.76 0.66
C GLU A 44 -0.52 -2.50 1.43
N ILE A 45 -1.31 -1.43 1.43
CA ILE A 45 -1.08 -0.34 2.38
C ILE A 45 -1.58 -0.84 3.73
N GLU A 46 -0.73 -0.83 4.74
CA GLU A 46 -1.09 -1.03 6.15
C GLU A 46 -0.67 0.23 6.92
N PHE A 47 -1.27 0.49 8.07
CA PHE A 47 -1.03 1.71 8.84
C PHE A 47 -0.16 1.42 10.06
N GLU A 48 0.89 2.21 10.26
CA GLU A 48 1.87 2.03 11.33
C GLU A 48 1.26 2.11 12.74
N ASP A 49 0.17 2.85 12.89
CA ASP A 49 -0.57 3.05 14.14
C ASP A 49 -1.62 1.96 14.42
N ASP A 50 -1.78 0.96 13.53
CA ASP A 50 -2.77 -0.08 13.71
C ASP A 50 -2.38 -1.05 14.85
N PRO A 51 -3.22 -1.24 15.89
CA PRO A 51 -2.90 -2.10 17.03
C PRO A 51 -2.78 -3.59 16.67
N LEU A 52 -3.32 -4.02 15.53
CA LEU A 52 -3.21 -5.38 15.02
C LEU A 52 -2.00 -5.57 14.10
N LEU A 53 -1.24 -4.51 13.78
CA LEU A 53 -0.06 -4.60 12.92
C LEU A 53 1.05 -5.44 13.57
N PRO A 54 1.42 -6.60 13.01
CA PRO A 54 2.50 -7.38 13.58
C PRO A 54 3.85 -6.77 13.19
N LYS A 55 4.81 -6.76 14.13
CA LYS A 55 6.18 -6.24 13.93
C LYS A 55 6.89 -6.85 12.72
N SER A 56 6.52 -8.07 12.32
CA SER A 56 7.08 -8.72 11.13
C SER A 56 6.75 -7.98 9.83
N ARG A 57 5.64 -7.24 9.75
CA ARG A 57 5.27 -6.42 8.59
C ARG A 57 6.21 -5.23 8.41
N LEU A 58 6.64 -4.61 9.51
CA LEU A 58 7.63 -3.52 9.52
C LEU A 58 9.02 -3.99 9.02
N MET A 59 9.32 -5.29 9.21
CA MET A 59 10.60 -5.90 8.85
C MET A 59 10.48 -6.85 7.64
N ALA A 60 9.48 -6.60 6.77
CA ALA A 60 9.28 -7.41 5.57
C ALA A 60 10.54 -7.36 4.69
N LYS A 61 11.14 -8.53 4.41
CA LYS A 61 12.42 -8.60 3.69
C LYS A 61 12.31 -8.19 2.23
N ASN A 62 11.26 -8.66 1.53
CA ASN A 62 11.09 -8.48 0.09
C ASN A 62 9.66 -8.04 -0.27
N PRO A 63 9.20 -6.87 0.18
CA PRO A 63 7.85 -6.40 -0.10
C PRO A 63 7.72 -5.98 -1.57
N ARG A 64 6.67 -6.44 -2.24
CA ARG A 64 6.40 -6.11 -3.65
C ARG A 64 6.13 -4.63 -3.80
N GLY A 65 6.85 -3.97 -4.71
CA GLY A 65 6.71 -2.54 -4.96
C GLY A 65 7.21 -1.64 -3.84
N GLY A 66 7.96 -2.16 -2.86
CA GLY A 66 8.41 -1.43 -1.67
C GLY A 66 7.55 -1.73 -0.43
N LEU A 67 8.00 -1.24 0.74
CA LEU A 67 7.29 -1.46 2.01
C LEU A 67 5.89 -0.83 1.95
N GLY A 68 4.89 -1.62 2.34
CA GLY A 68 3.49 -1.20 2.31
C GLY A 68 2.98 -0.56 3.59
N VAL A 69 3.70 -0.73 4.71
CA VAL A 69 3.36 -0.07 5.97
C VAL A 69 3.76 1.40 5.88
N ILE A 70 2.81 2.30 6.11
CA ILE A 70 3.03 3.75 6.05
C ILE A 70 2.59 4.45 7.34
N PRO A 71 3.25 5.55 7.73
CA PRO A 71 2.72 6.47 8.72
C PRO A 71 1.55 7.27 8.14
N LEU A 72 0.66 7.70 9.02
CA LEU A 72 -0.39 8.66 8.71
C LEU A 72 -0.19 9.93 9.53
N SER A 73 -0.40 11.09 8.91
CA SER A 73 -0.63 12.35 9.60
C SER A 73 -2.12 12.67 9.59
N GLU A 74 -2.64 13.21 10.69
CA GLU A 74 -4.04 13.62 10.81
C GLU A 74 -4.13 15.14 10.84
N GLU A 75 -5.05 15.69 10.06
CA GLU A 75 -5.39 17.11 10.09
C GLU A 75 -6.89 17.28 9.85
N ASN A 76 -7.60 17.91 10.80
CA ASN A 76 -9.02 18.25 10.72
C ASN A 76 -9.95 17.06 10.42
N GLY A 77 -9.66 15.90 11.00
CA GLY A 77 -10.39 14.65 10.82
C GLY A 77 -10.03 13.89 9.55
N VAL A 78 -9.03 14.33 8.80
CA VAL A 78 -8.57 13.69 7.56
C VAL A 78 -7.18 13.10 7.76
N TYR A 79 -7.04 11.82 7.41
CA TYR A 79 -5.74 11.14 7.40
C TYR A 79 -5.05 11.31 6.05
N TYR A 80 -3.76 11.65 6.09
CA TYR A 80 -2.89 11.76 4.93
C TYR A 80 -1.75 10.74 5.06
N GLY A 81 -1.48 10.02 3.98
CA GLY A 81 -0.39 9.06 3.90
C GLY A 81 0.26 9.12 2.53
N LYS A 82 1.57 8.83 2.48
CA LYS A 82 2.33 8.75 1.23
C LYS A 82 2.90 7.35 1.07
N ARG A 83 2.73 6.79 -0.13
CA ARG A 83 3.36 5.54 -0.52
C ARG A 83 4.06 5.68 -1.87
N ASP A 84 5.38 5.60 -1.85
CA ASP A 84 6.16 5.48 -3.09
C ASP A 84 6.16 4.02 -3.56
N ILE A 85 6.05 3.80 -4.87
CA ILE A 85 5.98 2.47 -5.49
C ILE A 85 7.12 2.34 -6.49
N ILE A 86 7.95 1.31 -6.31
CA ILE A 86 9.03 0.99 -7.26
C ILE A 86 8.52 -0.14 -8.16
N LEU A 87 8.27 0.17 -9.44
CA LEU A 87 7.79 -0.83 -10.40
C LEU A 87 8.80 -1.99 -10.52
N GLY A 88 8.29 -3.23 -10.54
CA GLY A 88 9.12 -4.44 -10.60
C GLY A 88 9.82 -4.89 -9.33
N LEU A 89 9.92 -4.05 -8.29
CA LEU A 89 10.62 -4.43 -7.07
C LEU A 89 9.96 -5.65 -6.41
N ASN A 90 10.74 -6.73 -6.25
CA ASN A 90 10.31 -8.01 -5.68
C ASN A 90 9.14 -8.69 -6.44
N ILE A 91 8.92 -8.34 -7.72
CA ILE A 91 7.96 -9.02 -8.58
C ILE A 91 8.67 -10.18 -9.30
N PRO A 92 8.24 -11.44 -9.09
CA PRO A 92 8.82 -12.57 -9.81
C PRO A 92 8.64 -12.42 -11.32
N ASN A 93 9.67 -12.76 -12.11
CA ASN A 93 9.65 -12.75 -13.57
C ASN A 93 9.25 -11.38 -14.17
N TYR A 94 9.79 -10.29 -13.63
CA TYR A 94 9.51 -8.92 -14.09
C TYR A 94 10.33 -8.48 -15.31
N GLU A 95 11.19 -9.33 -15.88
CA GLU A 95 11.92 -9.00 -17.10
C GLU A 95 11.01 -8.72 -18.30
#